data_AF-A0A4Q1KAD3-F1
#
_entry.id   AF-A0A4Q1KAD3-F1
#
_cell.length_a   1.000
_cell.length_b   1.000
_cell.length_c   1.000
_cell.angle_alpha   90.00
_cell.angle_beta   90.00
_cell.angle_gamma   90.00
#
_symmetry.space_group_name_H-M   'P 1'
#
loop_
_entity.id
_entity.type
_entity.pdbx_description
1 polymer ?
#
loop_
_entity_poly.entity_id
_entity_poly.type
_entity_poly.pdbx_seq_one_letter_code
_entity_poly.pdbx_strand_id
1 'polypeptide(L)' 'MADSFAKKQSIKNKALKQKEKDKKKADRKLNNNKGKGFDSMIVYVDENGHFTDTKPEPKLETPVVRSAPRYFKKQN' A
#
# COMPACT_ATOMS: atom_id res chain seq x y z
N MET A 1 -53.36 22.84 11.27
CA MET A 1 -52.09 22.59 10.55
C MET A 1 -51.95 21.10 10.30
N ALA A 2 -52.33 20.61 9.12
CA ALA A 2 -52.19 19.20 8.75
C ALA A 2 -50.84 19.02 8.04
N ASP A 3 -49.79 18.70 8.81
CA ASP A 3 -48.51 18.32 8.24
C ASP A 3 -48.68 16.98 7.51
N SER A 4 -48.77 17.05 6.19
CA SER A 4 -49.04 15.89 5.34
C SER A 4 -47.95 14.82 5.54
N PHE A 5 -48.36 13.59 5.80
CA PHE A 5 -47.50 12.42 6.09
C PHE A 5 -46.32 12.29 5.11
N ALA A 6 -46.54 12.63 3.84
CA ALA A 6 -45.52 12.66 2.79
C ALA A 6 -44.34 13.62 3.10
N LYS A 7 -44.62 14.81 3.68
CA LYS A 7 -43.58 15.77 4.08
C LYS A 7 -42.72 15.20 5.20
N LYS A 8 -43.34 14.58 6.21
CA LYS A 8 -42.65 13.95 7.34
C LYS A 8 -41.74 12.80 6.90
N GLN A 9 -42.20 11.97 5.96
CA GLN A 9 -41.37 10.88 5.40
C GLN A 9 -40.20 11.41 4.56
N SER A 10 -40.43 12.44 3.72
CA SER A 10 -39.37 13.05 2.91
C SER A 10 -38.25 13.64 3.78
N ILE A 11 -38.60 14.32 4.88
CA ILE A 11 -37.64 14.87 5.84
C ILE A 11 -36.81 13.75 6.50
N LYS A 12 -37.46 12.66 6.93
CA LYS A 12 -36.77 11.48 7.47
C LYS A 12 -35.77 10.89 6.48
N ASN A 13 -36.18 10.72 5.23
CA ASN A 13 -35.31 10.17 4.18
C ASN A 13 -34.11 11.08 3.89
N LYS A 14 -34.30 12.40 3.89
CA LYS A 14 -33.19 13.36 3.76
C LYS A 14 -32.21 13.27 4.94
N ALA A 15 -32.73 13.18 6.17
CA ALA A 15 -31.90 13.05 7.36
C ALA A 15 -31.09 11.74 7.37
N LEU A 16 -31.68 10.62 6.94
CA LEU A 16 -30.97 9.34 6.80
C LEU A 16 -29.87 9.42 5.74
N LYS A 17 -30.17 9.96 4.56
CA LYS A 17 -29.17 10.16 3.49
C LYS A 17 -28.00 11.04 3.95
N GLN A 18 -28.26 12.07 4.76
CA GLN A 18 -27.20 12.92 5.29
C GLN A 18 -26.31 12.13 6.27
N LYS A 19 -26.90 11.40 7.21
CA LYS A 19 -26.18 10.54 8.16
C LYS A 19 -25.32 9.49 7.43
N GLU A 20 -25.84 8.86 6.38
CA GLU A 20 -25.08 7.90 5.58
C GLU A 20 -23.90 8.54 4.84
N LYS A 21 -24.10 9.74 4.26
CA LYS A 21 -23.01 10.49 3.62
C LYS A 21 -21.92 10.86 4.62
N ASP A 22 -22.31 11.27 5.82
CA ASP A 22 -21.37 11.65 6.88
C ASP A 22 -20.59 10.44 7.40
N LYS A 23 -21.24 9.29 7.59
CA LYS A 23 -20.57 8.01 7.90
C LYS A 23 -19.57 7.63 6.81
N LYS A 24 -19.99 7.61 5.53
CA LYS A 24 -19.09 7.31 4.40
C LYS A 24 -17.93 8.32 4.31
N LYS A 25 -18.12 9.56 4.73
CA LYS A 25 -17.05 10.56 4.80
C LYS A 25 -16.07 10.26 5.94
N ALA A 26 -16.57 9.87 7.12
CA ALA A 26 -15.75 9.45 8.25
C ALA A 26 -14.95 8.19 7.92
N ASP A 27 -15.58 7.17 7.33
CA ASP A 27 -14.91 5.92 6.93
C ASP A 27 -13.80 6.18 5.91
N ARG A 28 -14.04 7.06 4.93
CA ARG A 28 -13.01 7.48 3.99
C ARG A 28 -11.87 8.25 4.64
N LYS A 29 -12.08 8.93 5.77
CA LYS A 29 -11.02 9.62 6.51
C LYS A 29 -10.21 8.65 7.35
N LEU A 30 -10.88 7.73 8.04
CA LEU A 30 -10.24 6.74 8.92
C LEU A 30 -9.46 5.69 8.12
N ASN A 31 -10.04 5.19 7.02
CA ASN A 31 -9.46 4.14 6.18
C ASN A 31 -8.71 4.70 4.96
N ASN A 32 -8.33 5.98 4.98
CA ASN A 32 -7.60 6.56 3.87
C ASN A 32 -6.15 6.07 3.89
N ASN A 33 -5.77 5.27 2.90
CA ASN A 33 -4.36 4.91 2.70
C ASN A 33 -3.52 6.05 2.07
N LYS A 34 -4.14 7.20 1.72
CA LYS A 34 -3.41 8.37 1.20
C LYS A 34 -2.70 9.10 2.34
N GLY A 35 -1.37 9.08 2.32
CA GLY A 35 -0.53 9.70 3.35
C GLY A 35 0.19 8.71 4.26
N LYS A 36 0.04 7.40 4.03
CA LYS A 36 1.00 6.44 4.57
C LYS A 36 2.39 6.76 4.01
N GLY A 37 3.41 6.74 4.86
CA GLY A 37 4.78 7.09 4.48
C GLY A 37 5.37 6.10 3.47
N PHE A 38 6.53 6.44 2.89
CA PHE A 38 7.23 5.60 1.91
C PHE A 38 7.43 4.16 2.40
N ASP A 39 7.69 3.98 3.70
CA ASP A 39 7.85 2.69 4.36
C ASP A 39 6.64 1.76 4.16
N SER A 40 5.42 2.30 4.18
CA SER A 40 4.20 1.51 3.96
C SER A 40 3.97 1.10 2.50
N MET A 41 4.82 1.57 1.58
CA MET A 41 4.82 1.21 0.16
C MET A 41 5.89 0.17 -0.16
N ILE A 42 6.84 -0.06 0.76
CA ILE A 42 7.87 -1.08 0.61
C ILE A 42 7.29 -2.40 1.14
N VAL A 43 7.41 -3.44 0.33
CA VAL A 43 7.04 -4.80 0.70
C VAL A 43 8.19 -5.72 0.30
N TYR A 44 8.56 -6.62 1.19
CA TYR A 44 9.57 -7.62 0.90
C TYR A 44 8.92 -8.84 0.25
N VAL A 45 9.64 -9.45 -0.70
CA VAL A 45 9.20 -10.65 -1.41
C VAL A 45 10.14 -11.78 -1.05
N ASP A 46 9.58 -12.91 -0.62
CA ASP A 46 10.34 -14.11 -0.32
C ASP A 46 10.72 -14.90 -1.59
N GLU A 47 11.47 -16.00 -1.42
CA GLU A 47 11.92 -16.86 -2.52
C GLU A 47 10.78 -17.54 -3.29
N ASN A 48 9.58 -17.55 -2.70
CA ASN A 48 8.38 -18.18 -3.24
C ASN A 48 7.41 -17.15 -3.85
N GLY A 49 7.77 -15.86 -3.81
CA GLY A 49 6.95 -14.77 -4.37
C GLY A 49 5.85 -14.27 -3.44
N HIS A 50 5.84 -14.65 -2.16
CA HIS A 50 4.90 -14.13 -1.17
C HIS A 50 5.41 -12.84 -0.52
N PHE A 51 4.46 -11.97 -0.16
CA PHE A 51 4.75 -10.74 0.56
C PHE A 51 5.05 -11.04 2.03
N THR A 52 6.15 -10.50 2.53
CA THR A 52 6.59 -10.68 3.91
C THR A 52 6.95 -9.33 4.53
N ASP A 53 6.68 -9.20 5.84
CA ASP A 53 7.07 -8.02 6.64
C ASP A 53 8.55 -8.09 7.07
N THR A 54 9.16 -9.27 6.94
CA THR A 54 10.55 -9.53 7.28
C THR A 54 11.47 -9.14 6.13
N LYS A 55 12.38 -8.21 6.36
CA LYS A 55 13.44 -7.86 5.42
C LYS A 55 14.27 -9.11 5.06
N PRO A 56 14.56 -9.37 3.78
CA PRO A 56 15.40 -10.49 3.40
C PRO A 56 16.84 -10.28 3.89
N GLU A 57 17.47 -11.38 4.31
CA GLU A 57 18.86 -11.38 4.77
C GLU A 57 19.80 -10.84 3.67
N PRO A 58 20.76 -9.95 4.00
CA PRO A 58 21.71 -9.45 3.03
C PRO A 58 22.61 -10.60 2.56
N LYS A 59 22.50 -10.99 1.28
CA LYS A 59 23.40 -11.98 0.69
C LYS A 59 24.81 -11.39 0.68
N LEU A 60 25.72 -12.01 1.44
CA LEU A 60 27.15 -11.72 1.35
C LEU A 60 27.58 -12.03 -0.09
N GLU A 61 27.92 -10.99 -0.85
CA GLU A 61 28.44 -11.16 -2.19
C GLU A 61 29.75 -11.96 -2.10
N THR A 62 29.72 -13.21 -2.52
CA THR A 62 30.96 -13.97 -2.69
C THR A 62 31.80 -13.21 -3.71
N PRO A 63 33.08 -12.90 -3.41
CA PRO A 63 33.91 -12.19 -4.37
C PRO A 63 33.97 -13.05 -5.63
N VAL A 64 33.37 -12.55 -6.72
CA VAL A 64 33.50 -13.14 -8.04
C VAL A 64 34.99 -13.03 -8.38
N VAL A 65 35.73 -14.12 -8.17
CA VAL A 65 37.15 -14.19 -8.48
C VAL A 65 37.27 -14.08 -9.99
N ARG A 66 37.38 -12.84 -10.48
CA ARG A 66 37.75 -12.56 -11.87
C ARG A 66 39.15 -13.13 -12.04
N SER A 67 39.24 -14.33 -12.64
CA SER A 67 40.51 -14.96 -12.97
C SER A 67 41.37 -13.95 -13.72
N ALA A 68 42.51 -13.59 -13.15
CA ALA A 68 43.41 -12.58 -13.69
C ALA A 68 43.75 -12.88 -15.17
N PRO A 69 43.87 -11.86 -16.03
CA PRO A 69 44.26 -12.09 -17.42
C PRO A 69 45.65 -12.73 -17.45
N ARG A 70 45.76 -13.89 -18.11
CA ARG A 70 47.05 -14.55 -18.36
C ARG A 70 47.86 -13.66 -19.29
N TYR A 71 48.83 -12.93 -18.75
CA TYR A 71 49.77 -12.15 -19.55
C TYR A 71 50.60 -13.10 -20.44
N PHE A 72 50.45 -12.96 -21.76
CA PHE A 72 51.22 -13.71 -22.75
C PHE A 72 52.64 -13.11 -22.83
N LYS A 73 53.62 -13.82 -22.27
CA LYS A 73 55.02 -13.40 -22.29
C LYS A 73 55.59 -13.61 -23.69
N LYS A 74 55.79 -12.53 -24.44
CA LYS A 74 56.42 -12.54 -25.77
C LYS A 74 57.90 -12.88 -25.59
N GLN A 75 58.32 -14.01 -26.15
CA GLN A 75 59.73 -14.41 -26.22
C GLN A 75 60.43 -13.56 -27.29
N ASN A 76 61.63 -13.08 -26.97
CA ASN A 76 62.51 -12.36 -27.89
C ASN A 76 63.08 -13.30 -28.96
#